data_AF-A0A417Y3K7-F1
#
_entry.id   AF-A0A417Y3K7-F1
#
_cell.length_a   1.000
_cell.length_b   1.000
_cell.length_c   1.000
_cell.angle_alpha   90.00
_cell.angle_beta   90.00
_cell.angle_gamma   90.00
#
_symmetry.space_group_name_H-M   'P 1'
#
loop_
_entity.id
_entity.type
_entity.pdbx_description
1 polymer ?
#
loop_
_entity_poly.entity_id
_entity_poly.type
_entity_poly.pdbx_seq_one_letter_code
_entity_poly.pdbx_strand_id
1 'polypeptide(L)'
;MLVWALVARRTDSALYASAVTLAEVADGTARDANVRRAAKALRVQPVTTEIGYAAGRLRFGAARSRRKPRDLTVDAVVAATALAVPGPAVVLTSDGADLRLLLEGTAVRVEAI
;
A
#
# COMPACT_ATOMS: atom_id res chain seq x y z
N MET A 1 -1.00 15.69 3.10
CA MET A 1 0.21 15.01 2.57
C MET A 1 1.51 15.32 3.34
N LEU A 2 1.77 16.55 3.84
CA LEU A 2 3.07 16.93 4.44
C LEU A 2 3.31 16.45 5.90
N VAL A 3 2.26 16.23 6.69
CA VAL A 3 2.38 15.91 8.13
C VAL A 3 3.04 14.56 8.37
N TRP A 4 2.73 13.53 7.58
CA TRP A 4 3.29 12.19 7.80
C TRP A 4 4.71 12.02 7.29
N ALA A 5 5.09 12.72 6.21
CA ALA A 5 6.49 12.79 5.80
C ALA A 5 7.35 13.48 6.88
N LEU A 6 6.76 14.41 7.64
CA LEU A 6 7.40 15.02 8.80
C LEU A 6 7.45 14.06 10.00
N VAL A 7 6.38 13.29 10.26
CA VAL A 7 6.33 12.28 11.33
C VAL A 7 7.35 11.17 11.06
N ALA A 8 7.37 10.59 9.86
CA ALA A 8 8.33 9.54 9.50
C ALA A 8 9.78 10.00 9.64
N ARG A 9 10.07 11.26 9.29
CA ARG A 9 11.39 11.87 9.52
C ARG A 9 11.71 12.05 11.01
N ARG A 10 10.71 12.27 11.87
CA ARG A 10 10.89 12.44 13.32
C ARG A 10 10.96 11.12 14.08
N THR A 11 10.38 10.05 13.54
CA THR A 11 10.34 8.72 14.16
C THR A 11 11.36 7.75 13.55
N ASP A 12 12.31 8.25 12.75
CA ASP A 12 13.28 7.46 11.98
C ASP A 12 12.64 6.28 11.21
N SER A 13 11.41 6.49 10.74
CA SER A 13 10.63 5.44 10.07
C SER A 13 10.89 5.48 8.57
N ALA A 14 11.20 4.33 8.01
CA ALA A 14 11.32 4.19 6.56
C ALA A 14 9.94 4.23 5.90
N LEU A 15 9.81 5.05 4.85
CA LEU A 15 8.61 5.10 4.03
C LEU A 15 8.74 4.10 2.88
N TYR A 16 7.75 3.24 2.72
CA TYR A 16 7.67 2.25 1.65
C TYR A 16 6.45 2.55 0.77
N ALA A 17 6.54 2.18 -0.50
CA ALA A 17 5.41 2.17 -1.41
C ALA A 17 5.53 0.98 -2.35
N SER A 18 4.40 0.37 -2.74
CA SER A 18 4.42 -0.61 -3.81
C SER A 18 4.60 0.10 -5.15
N ALA A 19 5.36 -0.49 -6.08
CA ALA A 19 5.52 0.05 -7.42
C ALA A 19 4.17 0.23 -8.15
N VAL A 20 3.16 -0.58 -7.82
CA VAL A 20 1.81 -0.45 -8.39
C VAL A 20 1.16 0.89 -8.05
N THR A 21 1.44 1.46 -6.87
CA THR A 21 0.91 2.77 -6.47
C THR A 21 1.41 3.89 -7.37
N LEU A 22 2.61 3.75 -7.96
CA LEU A 22 3.10 4.72 -8.94
C LEU A 22 2.24 4.74 -10.21
N ALA A 23 1.68 3.60 -10.62
CA ALA A 23 0.80 3.52 -11.78
C ALA A 23 -0.57 4.17 -11.55
N GLU A 24 -1.00 4.32 -10.29
CA GLU A 24 -2.25 5.01 -9.94
C GLU A 24 -2.12 6.54 -9.96
N VAL A 25 -0.93 7.05 -9.63
CA VAL A 25 -0.71 8.49 -9.46
C VAL A 25 0.05 9.14 -10.62
N ALA A 26 0.74 8.34 -11.44
CA ALA A 26 1.40 8.82 -12.65
C ALA A 26 0.43 8.75 -13.83
N ASP A 27 0.42 9.82 -14.64
CA ASP A 27 -0.43 9.91 -15.84
C ASP A 27 0.40 10.08 -17.13
N GLY A 28 1.74 10.03 -17.02
CA GLY A 28 2.66 10.19 -18.14
C GLY A 28 2.84 11.63 -18.60
N THR A 29 2.18 12.60 -17.94
CA THR A 29 2.30 14.02 -18.30
C THR A 29 3.43 14.71 -17.54
N ALA A 30 3.63 16.01 -17.79
CA ALA A 30 4.58 16.82 -17.03
C ALA A 30 4.31 16.82 -15.50
N ARG A 31 3.09 16.45 -15.07
CA ARG A 31 2.73 16.32 -13.65
C ARG A 31 3.51 15.22 -12.93
N ASP A 32 3.97 14.20 -13.66
CA ASP A 32 4.81 13.12 -13.11
C ASP A 32 6.11 13.64 -12.49
N ALA A 33 6.58 14.84 -12.85
CA ALA A 33 7.75 15.45 -12.21
C ALA A 33 7.56 15.57 -10.68
N ASN A 34 6.34 15.89 -10.23
CA ASN A 34 6.02 15.99 -8.81
C ASN A 34 5.94 14.60 -8.16
N VAL A 35 5.34 13.62 -8.83
CA VAL A 35 5.28 12.22 -8.39
C VAL A 35 6.70 11.66 -8.22
N ARG A 36 7.55 11.81 -9.23
CA ARG A 36 8.95 11.37 -9.20
C ARG A 36 9.74 12.06 -8.10
N ARG A 37 9.50 13.36 -7.85
CA ARG A 37 10.12 14.08 -6.74
C ARG A 37 9.70 13.51 -5.39
N ALA A 38 8.41 13.24 -5.18
CA ALA A 38 7.91 12.63 -3.94
C ALA A 38 8.44 11.19 -3.74
N ALA A 39 8.47 10.39 -4.82
CA ALA A 39 8.94 9.01 -4.80
C ALA A 39 10.41 8.86 -4.34
N LYS A 40 11.25 9.91 -4.48
CA LYS A 40 12.64 9.90 -3.97
C LYS A 40 12.72 9.73 -2.44
N ALA A 41 11.65 10.05 -1.71
CA ALA A 41 11.58 9.84 -0.27
C ALA A 41 11.07 8.44 0.13
N LEU A 42 10.71 7.60 -0.85
CA LEU A 42 10.11 6.29 -0.65
C LEU A 42 11.06 5.17 -1.06
N ARG A 43 11.08 4.08 -0.28
CA ARG A 43 11.64 2.80 -0.69
C ARG A 43 10.60 2.04 -1.51
N VAL A 44 10.55 2.33 -2.80
CA VAL A 44 9.62 1.67 -3.73
C VAL A 44 9.95 0.18 -3.84
N GLN A 45 8.98 -0.67 -3.52
CA GLN A 45 9.09 -2.13 -3.60
C GLN A 45 8.53 -2.65 -4.93
N PRO A 46 9.25 -3.53 -5.64
CA PRO A 46 8.73 -4.15 -6.85
C PRO A 46 7.56 -5.08 -6.54
N VAL A 47 6.66 -5.25 -7.49
CA VAL A 47 5.64 -6.31 -7.43
C VAL A 47 6.27 -7.60 -7.93
N THR A 48 6.72 -8.46 -7.01
CA THR A 48 7.32 -9.75 -7.35
C THR A 48 6.26 -10.85 -7.51
N THR A 49 6.67 -12.01 -8.01
CA THR A 49 5.81 -13.20 -8.09
C THR A 49 5.24 -13.59 -6.72
N GLU A 50 6.05 -13.51 -5.66
CA GLU A 50 5.64 -13.82 -4.28
C GLU A 50 4.57 -12.85 -3.79
N ILE A 51 4.73 -11.55 -4.07
CA ILE A 51 3.73 -10.52 -3.78
C ILE A 51 2.44 -10.81 -4.54
N GLY A 52 2.53 -11.18 -5.82
CA GLY A 52 1.37 -11.54 -6.62
C GLY A 52 0.56 -12.70 -6.02
N TYR A 53 1.23 -13.80 -5.65
CA TYR A 53 0.56 -14.93 -4.99
C TYR A 53 0.00 -14.57 -3.61
N ALA A 54 0.72 -13.76 -2.82
CA ALA A 54 0.24 -13.28 -1.54
C ALA A 54 -1.03 -12.42 -1.69
N ALA A 55 -1.04 -11.49 -2.64
CA ALA A 55 -2.21 -10.68 -2.96
C ALA A 55 -3.42 -11.55 -3.34
N GLY A 56 -3.23 -12.58 -4.16
CA GLY A 56 -4.28 -13.53 -4.51
C GLY A 56 -4.89 -14.23 -3.29
N ARG A 57 -4.07 -14.65 -2.32
CA ARG A 57 -4.55 -15.24 -1.06
C ARG A 57 -5.33 -14.25 -0.20
N LEU A 58 -4.86 -13.00 -0.10
CA LEU A 58 -5.58 -11.95 0.64
C LEU A 58 -6.95 -11.69 0.02
N ARG A 59 -7.03 -11.60 -1.32
CA ARG A 59 -8.32 -11.43 -2.03
C ARG A 59 -9.26 -12.59 -1.79
N PHE A 60 -8.75 -13.82 -1.83
CA PHE A 60 -9.56 -15.00 -1.53
C PHE A 60 -10.14 -14.95 -0.12
N GLY A 61 -9.33 -14.56 0.88
CA GLY A 61 -9.80 -14.35 2.25
C GLY A 61 -10.89 -13.27 2.32
N ALA A 62 -10.63 -12.08 1.78
CA ALA A 62 -11.56 -10.95 1.77
C ALA A 62 -12.90 -11.25 1.07
N ALA A 63 -12.87 -12.05 -0.01
CA ALA A 63 -14.07 -12.43 -0.75
C ALA A 63 -15.06 -13.26 0.09
N ARG A 64 -14.57 -14.03 1.09
CA ARG A 64 -15.44 -14.82 1.98
C ARG A 64 -16.33 -13.96 2.86
N SER A 65 -15.92 -12.72 3.14
CA SER A 65 -16.63 -11.81 4.04
C SER A 65 -17.62 -10.89 3.31
N ARG A 66 -17.73 -10.96 1.97
CA ARG A 66 -18.57 -10.04 1.17
C ARG A 66 -19.65 -10.76 0.36
N ARG A 67 -20.82 -10.13 0.27
CA ARG A 67 -21.94 -10.58 -0.58
C ARG A 67 -21.73 -10.29 -2.08
N LYS A 68 -20.93 -9.27 -2.43
CA LYS A 68 -20.66 -8.88 -3.82
C LYS A 68 -19.15 -8.83 -4.08
N PRO A 69 -18.67 -9.34 -5.22
CA PRO A 69 -17.28 -9.18 -5.63
C PRO A 69 -16.96 -7.69 -5.86
N ARG A 70 -15.79 -7.25 -5.41
CA ARG A 70 -15.17 -5.97 -5.76
C ARG A 70 -13.79 -6.25 -6.32
N ASP A 71 -13.32 -5.44 -7.25
CA ASP A 71 -11.93 -5.51 -7.67
C ASP A 71 -11.05 -4.94 -6.56
N LEU A 72 -10.27 -5.82 -5.93
CA LEU A 72 -9.33 -5.51 -4.86
C LEU A 72 -7.90 -5.80 -5.29
N THR A 73 -7.63 -5.89 -6.60
CA THR A 73 -6.34 -6.37 -7.10
C THR A 73 -5.20 -5.46 -6.68
N VAL A 74 -5.34 -4.15 -6.86
CA VAL A 74 -4.31 -3.17 -6.48
C VAL A 74 -4.16 -3.11 -4.95
N ASP A 75 -5.27 -2.98 -4.21
CA ASP A 75 -5.24 -2.95 -2.75
C ASP A 75 -4.60 -4.21 -2.16
N ALA A 76 -4.84 -5.38 -2.75
CA ALA A 76 -4.24 -6.63 -2.29
C ALA A 76 -2.74 -6.70 -2.56
N VAL A 77 -2.26 -6.11 -3.66
CA VAL A 77 -0.82 -5.98 -3.94
C VAL A 77 -0.18 -5.02 -2.94
N VAL A 78 -0.84 -3.90 -2.60
CA VAL A 78 -0.38 -2.96 -1.57
C VAL A 78 -0.33 -3.65 -0.20
N ALA A 79 -1.39 -4.37 0.18
CA ALA A 79 -1.46 -5.13 1.43
C ALA A 79 -0.36 -6.22 1.51
N ALA A 80 -0.16 -6.99 0.44
CA ALA A 80 0.91 -7.98 0.37
C ALA A 80 2.30 -7.34 0.47
N THR A 81 2.49 -6.17 -0.17
CA THR A 81 3.73 -5.40 -0.05
C THR A 81 3.96 -4.97 1.40
N ALA A 82 2.93 -4.47 2.09
CA ALA A 82 3.02 -4.04 3.49
C ALA A 82 3.34 -5.19 4.46
N LEU A 83 2.93 -6.43 4.14
CA LEU A 83 3.30 -7.62 4.91
C LEU A 83 4.75 -8.08 4.67
N ALA A 84 5.35 -7.69 3.54
CA ALA A 84 6.70 -8.10 3.16
C ALA A 84 7.80 -7.12 3.60
N VAL A 85 7.45 -5.89 3.98
CA VAL A 85 8.44 -4.91 4.48
C VAL A 85 8.85 -5.23 5.93
N PRO A 86 10.05 -4.81 6.37
CA PRO A 86 10.47 -4.96 7.76
C PRO A 86 9.47 -4.34 8.75
N GLY A 87 9.08 -5.11 9.76
CA GLY A 87 8.02 -4.72 10.72
C GLY A 87 8.54 -4.02 11.98
N PRO A 88 7.64 -3.37 12.76
CA PRO A 88 6.19 -3.24 12.55
C PRO A 88 5.80 -2.19 11.48
N ALA A 89 4.74 -2.46 10.70
CA ALA A 89 4.29 -1.61 9.59
C ALA A 89 2.89 -1.00 9.80
N VAL A 90 2.69 0.18 9.23
CA VAL A 90 1.41 0.91 9.19
C VAL A 90 1.15 1.35 7.75
N VAL A 91 -0.04 1.03 7.22
CA VAL A 91 -0.53 1.51 5.92
C VAL A 91 -1.34 2.78 6.13
N LEU A 92 -0.94 3.85 5.44
CA LEU A 92 -1.63 5.14 5.45
C LEU A 92 -2.48 5.26 4.19
N THR A 93 -3.78 5.53 4.34
CA THR A 93 -4.72 5.64 3.20
C THR A 93 -5.88 6.56 3.52
N SER A 94 -6.41 7.29 2.54
CA SER A 94 -7.63 8.08 2.71
C SER A 94 -8.90 7.23 2.70
N ASP A 95 -8.87 6.05 2.06
CA ASP A 95 -9.93 5.05 2.12
C ASP A 95 -9.33 3.71 2.59
N GLY A 96 -9.58 3.38 3.85
CA GLY A 96 -9.02 2.18 4.49
C GLY A 96 -9.95 0.99 4.54
N ALA A 97 -11.16 1.07 3.98
CA ALA A 97 -12.14 -0.01 4.14
C ALA A 97 -11.68 -1.32 3.49
N ASP A 98 -11.17 -1.24 2.26
CA ASP A 98 -10.68 -2.39 1.50
C ASP A 98 -9.37 -2.94 2.11
N LEU A 99 -8.44 -2.07 2.49
CA LEU A 99 -7.17 -2.47 3.12
C LEU A 99 -7.37 -3.11 4.50
N ARG A 100 -8.29 -2.61 5.34
CA ARG A 100 -8.61 -3.24 6.63
C ARG A 100 -9.18 -4.63 6.48
N LEU A 101 -10.05 -4.83 5.48
CA LEU A 101 -10.58 -6.15 5.16
C LEU A 101 -9.48 -7.10 4.69
N LEU A 102 -8.59 -6.63 3.80
CA LEU A 102 -7.50 -7.45 3.27
C LEU A 102 -6.46 -7.83 4.35
N LEU A 103 -6.22 -6.94 5.31
CA LEU A 103 -5.20 -7.10 6.36
C LEU A 103 -5.79 -7.61 7.69
N GLU A 104 -7.05 -8.03 7.70
CA GLU A 104 -7.72 -8.57 8.88
C GLU A 104 -6.92 -9.74 9.48
N GLY A 105 -6.67 -9.71 10.79
CA GLY A 105 -5.90 -10.73 11.50
C GLY A 105 -4.38 -10.68 11.28
N THR A 106 -3.87 -9.67 10.56
CA THR A 106 -2.42 -9.47 10.38
C THR A 106 -1.86 -8.45 11.38
N ALA A 107 -0.52 -8.36 11.48
CA ALA A 107 0.16 -7.39 12.32
C ALA A 107 0.25 -5.98 11.71
N VAL A 108 -0.20 -5.80 10.46
CA VAL A 108 -0.15 -4.51 9.76
C VAL A 108 -1.36 -3.67 10.14
N ARG A 109 -1.12 -2.46 10.65
CA ARG A 109 -2.21 -1.52 10.99
C ARG A 109 -2.58 -0.65 9.81
N VAL A 110 -3.84 -0.22 9.74
CA VAL A 110 -4.35 0.69 8.68
C VAL A 110 -4.89 1.97 9.31
N GLU A 111 -4.24 3.09 9.02
CA GLU A 111 -4.57 4.41 9.54
C GLU A 111 -5.08 5.34 8.43
N ALA A 112 -6.11 6.12 8.77
CA ALA A 112 -6.68 7.11 7.87
C ALA A 112 -5.83 8.38 7.81
N ILE A 113 -5.76 9.04 6.64
CA ILE A 113 -5.06 10.32 6.44
C ILE A 113 -5.91 11.41 5.79
#